data_AF-A0A4V3DKY9-F1
#
_entry.id   AF-A0A4V3DKY9-F1
#
_cell.length_a   1.000
_cell.length_b   1.000
_cell.length_c   1.000
_cell.angle_alpha   90.00
_cell.angle_beta   90.00
_cell.angle_gamma   90.00
#
_symmetry.space_group_name_H-M   'P 1'
#
loop_
_entity.id
_entity.type
_entity.pdbx_description
1 polymer ?
#
loop_
_entity_poly.entity_id
_entity_poly.type
_entity_poly.pdbx_seq_one_letter_code
_entity_poly.pdbx_strand_id
1 'polypeptide(L)'
;MTDHGSFHPIERFVEGADPVLFVFATDTPAQRQALHDEMVARLSAIAQLSETMTYSGIESPDARSHQGILECVAILSRDVRGLLEASFRAGP
;
A
#
# COMPACT_ATOMS: atom_id res chain seq x y z
N MET A 1 9.52 6.90 -19.50
CA MET A 1 8.57 6.96 -18.37
C MET A 1 7.21 6.74 -18.95
N THR A 2 6.59 5.61 -18.66
CA THR A 2 5.24 5.30 -19.15
C THR A 2 4.30 5.57 -17.98
N ASP A 3 3.58 6.70 -18.02
CA ASP A 3 2.57 7.05 -17.02
C ASP A 3 1.36 6.13 -17.19
N HIS A 4 1.12 5.27 -16.18
CA HIS A 4 0.00 4.32 -16.18
C HIS A 4 -1.26 5.04 -15.69
N GLY A 5 -1.90 5.83 -16.55
CA GLY A 5 -3.21 6.40 -16.24
C GLY A 5 -4.36 5.55 -16.79
N SER A 6 -5.51 5.65 -16.13
CA SER A 6 -6.75 4.97 -16.52
C SER A 6 -7.82 6.00 -16.91
N PHE A 7 -8.72 5.61 -17.81
CA PHE A 7 -9.80 6.47 -18.29
C PHE A 7 -11.07 6.25 -17.48
N HIS A 8 -11.63 7.33 -16.90
CA HIS A 8 -12.89 7.28 -16.16
C HIS A 8 -13.99 8.10 -16.83
N PRO A 9 -15.24 7.59 -16.87
CA PRO A 9 -16.38 8.30 -17.45
C PRO A 9 -16.78 9.51 -16.59
N ILE A 10 -17.07 10.65 -17.24
CA ILE A 10 -17.70 11.81 -16.61
C ILE A 10 -19.20 11.76 -16.92
N GLU A 11 -20.03 11.65 -15.89
CA GLU A 11 -21.48 11.73 -16.02
C GLU A 11 -21.93 13.17 -16.36
N ARG A 12 -22.80 13.30 -17.36
CA ARG A 12 -23.53 14.55 -17.63
C ARG A 12 -24.89 14.49 -16.95
N PHE A 13 -25.25 15.56 -16.24
CA PHE A 13 -26.59 15.75 -15.66
C PHE A 13 -27.64 16.16 -16.72
N VAL A 14 -27.85 15.35 -17.77
CA VAL A 14 -28.85 15.65 -18.82
C VAL A 14 -29.65 14.39 -19.22
N GLU A 15 -30.98 14.50 -19.25
CA GLU A 15 -31.87 13.40 -19.63
C GLU A 15 -31.76 13.04 -21.13
N GLY A 16 -31.49 11.76 -21.43
CA GLY A 16 -31.42 11.18 -22.78
C GLY A 16 -30.03 10.71 -23.26
N ALA A 17 -29.08 10.50 -22.36
CA ALA A 17 -27.66 10.44 -22.67
C ALA A 17 -27.18 9.25 -23.54
N ASP A 18 -26.26 9.55 -24.47
CA ASP A 18 -24.95 8.90 -24.50
C ASP A 18 -23.93 9.92 -25.08
N PRO A 19 -23.17 10.65 -24.24
CA PRO A 19 -21.75 10.84 -24.55
C PRO A 19 -20.88 10.87 -23.29
N VAL A 20 -20.00 9.87 -23.18
CA VAL A 20 -19.05 9.69 -22.08
C VAL A 20 -17.75 10.44 -22.40
N LEU A 21 -17.46 11.51 -21.65
CA LEU A 21 -16.13 12.14 -21.68
C LEU A 21 -15.22 11.37 -20.73
N PHE A 22 -14.08 10.90 -21.21
CA PHE A 22 -13.11 10.20 -20.36
C PHE A 22 -12.04 11.17 -19.84
N VAL A 23 -11.84 11.20 -18.52
CA VAL A 23 -10.68 11.88 -17.91
C VAL A 23 -9.54 10.89 -17.74
N PHE A 24 -8.33 11.31 -18.08
CA PHE A 24 -7.11 10.58 -17.75
C PHE A 24 -6.76 10.90 -16.29
N ALA A 25 -7.00 9.95 -15.40
CA ALA A 25 -6.57 10.05 -14.02
C ALA A 25 -5.33 9.18 -13.83
N THR A 26 -4.22 9.80 -13.46
CA THR A 26 -3.01 9.12 -12.98
C THR A 26 -3.21 8.51 -11.58
N ASP A 27 -4.29 8.88 -10.89
CA ASP A 27 -4.62 8.44 -9.54
C ASP A 27 -6.13 8.15 -9.38
N THR A 28 -6.50 6.88 -9.53
CA THR A 28 -7.89 6.43 -9.48
C THR A 28 -8.31 6.03 -8.06
N PRO A 29 -9.61 6.11 -7.69
CA PRO A 29 -10.08 5.62 -6.39
C PRO A 29 -9.72 4.15 -6.13
N ALA A 30 -9.78 3.31 -7.17
CA ALA A 30 -9.42 1.90 -7.06
C ALA A 30 -7.92 1.69 -6.81
N GLN A 31 -7.05 2.48 -7.44
CA GLN A 31 -5.61 2.44 -7.18
C GLN A 31 -5.26 2.95 -5.79
N ARG A 32 -5.90 4.03 -5.31
CA ARG A 32 -5.75 4.50 -3.92
C ARG A 32 -6.20 3.44 -2.92
N GLN A 33 -7.32 2.77 -3.19
CA GLN A 33 -7.80 1.69 -2.33
C GLN A 33 -6.81 0.52 -2.31
N ALA A 34 -6.33 0.08 -3.47
CA ALA A 34 -5.33 -1.00 -3.55
C ALA A 34 -4.03 -0.63 -2.82
N LEU A 35 -3.58 0.63 -2.92
CA LEU A 35 -2.41 1.13 -2.20
C LEU A 35 -2.64 1.13 -0.69
N HIS A 36 -3.83 1.55 -0.25
CA HIS A 36 -4.23 1.50 1.15
C HIS A 36 -4.29 0.07 1.69
N ASP A 37 -4.92 -0.85 0.97
CA ASP A 37 -5.03 -2.26 1.37
C ASP A 37 -3.65 -2.92 1.52
N GLU A 38 -2.74 -2.61 0.60
CA GLU A 38 -1.36 -3.09 0.66
C GLU A 38 -0.59 -2.50 1.88
N MET A 39 -0.80 -1.21 2.19
CA MET A 39 -0.23 -0.61 3.41
C MET A 39 -0.75 -1.30 4.67
N VAL A 40 -2.05 -1.57 4.75
CA VAL A 40 -2.67 -2.28 5.89
C VAL A 40 -2.14 -3.71 6.00
N ALA A 41 -2.02 -4.44 4.90
CA ALA A 41 -1.48 -5.80 4.89
C ALA A 41 -0.04 -5.84 5.44
N ARG A 42 0.82 -4.91 5.00
CA ARG A 42 2.21 -4.83 5.46
C ARG A 42 2.31 -4.41 6.94
N LEU A 43 1.48 -3.48 7.40
CA LEU A 43 1.39 -3.12 8.81
C LEU A 43 0.93 -4.31 9.68
N SER A 44 -0.05 -5.08 9.20
CA SER A 44 -0.50 -6.29 9.89
C SER A 44 0.60 -7.34 9.98
N ALA A 45 1.36 -7.55 8.90
CA ALA A 45 2.50 -8.46 8.90
C ALA A 45 3.59 -8.03 9.90
N ILE A 46 3.90 -6.73 9.99
CA ILE A 46 4.82 -6.19 10.99
C ILE A 46 4.33 -6.49 12.41
N ALA A 47 3.03 -6.27 12.69
CA ALA A 47 2.45 -6.54 14.00
C ALA A 47 2.57 -8.03 14.36
N GLN A 48 2.19 -8.94 13.46
CA GLN A 48 2.28 -10.38 13.68
C GLN A 48 3.71 -10.86 13.90
N LEU A 49 4.68 -10.34 13.14
CA LEU A 49 6.11 -10.66 13.33
C LEU A 49 6.62 -10.15 14.68
N SER A 50 6.21 -8.94 15.08
CA SER A 50 6.60 -8.34 16.37
C SER A 50 5.98 -9.11 17.55
N GLU A 51 4.73 -9.54 17.42
CA GLU A 51 4.07 -10.42 18.39
C GLU A 51 4.79 -11.76 18.47
N THR A 52 5.14 -12.37 17.33
CA THR A 52 5.89 -13.63 17.28
C THR A 52 7.21 -13.50 18.03
N MET A 53 7.95 -12.40 17.88
CA MET A 53 9.17 -12.14 18.66
C MET A 53 8.91 -11.99 20.15
N THR A 54 7.78 -11.42 20.53
CA THR A 54 7.39 -11.20 21.94
C THR A 54 6.97 -12.51 22.62
N TYR A 55 6.20 -13.35 21.92
CA TYR A 55 5.66 -14.61 22.44
C TYR A 55 6.63 -15.79 22.35
N SER A 56 7.52 -15.80 21.35
CA SER A 56 8.47 -16.91 21.18
C SER A 56 9.54 -16.96 22.28
N GLY A 57 9.56 -15.97 23.18
CA GLY A 57 10.59 -15.80 24.18
C GLY A 57 11.92 -15.44 23.51
N ILE A 58 12.71 -14.59 24.15
CA ILE A 58 14.13 -14.45 23.83
C ILE A 58 14.85 -15.71 24.36
N GLU A 59 14.43 -16.90 23.94
CA GLU A 59 14.95 -18.20 24.38
C GLU A 59 15.66 -18.95 23.24
N SER A 60 16.03 -18.24 22.17
CA SER A 60 17.06 -18.78 21.29
C SER A 60 18.43 -18.35 21.80
N PRO A 61 19.30 -19.28 22.21
CA PRO A 61 20.66 -18.97 22.65
C PRO A 61 21.56 -18.50 21.48
N ASP A 62 21.06 -18.53 20.25
CA ASP A 62 21.83 -18.15 19.06
C ASP A 62 21.32 -16.82 18.50
N ALA A 63 22.21 -15.81 18.44
CA ALA A 63 21.91 -14.46 17.95
C ALA A 63 21.40 -14.45 16.49
N ARG A 64 21.56 -15.55 15.76
CA ARG A 64 21.12 -15.73 14.37
C ARG A 64 19.64 -16.07 14.20
N SER A 65 18.92 -16.51 15.24
CA SER A 65 17.54 -17.01 15.05
C SER A 65 16.52 -15.90 14.76
N HIS A 66 16.74 -14.70 15.28
CA HIS A 66 15.79 -13.57 15.16
C HIS A 66 16.21 -12.56 14.10
N GLN A 67 17.41 -12.68 13.55
CA GLN A 67 17.94 -11.74 12.55
C GLN A 67 17.03 -11.66 11.32
N GLY A 68 16.56 -12.79 10.79
CA GLY A 68 15.66 -12.79 9.64
C GLY A 68 14.31 -12.12 9.93
N ILE A 69 13.79 -12.26 11.15
CA ILE A 69 12.53 -11.60 11.55
C ILE A 69 12.73 -10.09 11.65
N LEU A 70 13.84 -9.65 12.25
CA LEU A 70 14.21 -8.23 12.34
C LEU A 70 14.44 -7.61 10.95
N GLU A 71 15.09 -8.34 10.04
CA GLU A 71 15.28 -7.93 8.65
C GLU A 71 13.92 -7.79 7.92
N CYS A 72 13.02 -8.76 8.08
CA CYS A 72 11.66 -8.68 7.54
C CYS A 72 10.90 -7.46 8.08
N VAL A 73 10.96 -7.20 9.39
CA VAL A 73 10.34 -6.01 9.99
C VAL A 73 10.94 -4.72 9.41
N ALA A 74 12.27 -4.66 9.25
CA ALA A 74 12.93 -3.49 8.68
C ALA A 74 12.55 -3.23 7.21
N ILE A 75 12.48 -4.29 6.39
CA ILE A 75 12.05 -4.21 4.99
C ILE A 75 10.60 -3.73 4.91
N LEU A 76 9.69 -4.38 5.62
CA LEU A 76 8.27 -4.03 5.61
C LEU A 76 8.03 -2.61 6.12
N SER A 77 8.78 -2.17 7.14
CA SER A 77 8.69 -0.80 7.66
C SER A 77 9.15 0.23 6.62
N ARG A 78 10.22 -0.06 5.87
CA ARG A 78 10.69 0.77 4.77
C ARG A 78 9.65 0.83 3.65
N ASP A 79 9.05 -0.30 3.31
CA ASP A 79 8.04 -0.39 2.25
C ASP A 79 6.80 0.41 2.60
N VAL A 80 6.25 0.26 3.82
CA VAL A 80 5.11 1.06 4.29
C VAL A 80 5.43 2.55 4.25
N ARG A 81 6.62 2.96 4.68
CA ARG A 81 7.04 4.37 4.57
C ARG A 81 7.05 4.85 3.11
N GLY A 82 7.59 4.04 2.19
CA GLY A 82 7.59 4.36 0.76
C GLY A 82 6.20 4.49 0.17
N LEU A 83 5.26 3.63 0.57
CA LEU A 83 3.86 3.70 0.14
C LEU A 83 3.14 4.93 0.70
N LEU A 84 3.40 5.27 1.95
CA LEU A 84 2.88 6.49 2.58
C LEU A 84 3.40 7.74 1.85
N GLU A 85 4.71 7.81 1.61
CA GLU A 85 5.33 8.91 0.86
C GLU A 85 4.76 9.02 -0.56
N ALA A 86 4.53 7.90 -1.24
CA ALA A 86 3.89 7.87 -2.56
C ALA A 86 2.44 8.35 -2.51
N SER A 87 1.69 7.96 -1.47
CA SER A 87 0.30 8.40 -1.24
C SER A 87 0.21 9.90 -1.01
N PHE A 88 1.17 10.49 -0.29
CA PHE A 88 1.20 11.94 -0.02
C PHE A 88 1.72 12.77 -1.20
N ARG A 89 2.61 12.21 -2.02
CA ARG A 89 3.10 12.86 -3.26
C ARG A 89 2.08 12.80 -4.41
N ALA A 90 1.09 11.92 -4.33
CA ALA A 90 0.05 11.75 -5.33
C ALA A 90 -1.07 12.80 -5.27
N GLY A 91 -0.88 13.95 -4.62
CA GLY A 91 -1.85 15.04 -4.77
C GLY A 91 -1.29 16.43 -4.55
N PRO A 92 -2.05 17.47 -4.92
CA PRO A 92 -2.83 17.62 -6.16
C PRO A 92 -1.94 17.83 -7.40
#